data_AF-A0A936CM15-F1
#
_entry.id   AF-A0A936CM15-F1
#
_cell.length_a   1.000
_cell.length_b   1.000
_cell.length_c   1.000
_cell.angle_alpha   90.00
_cell.angle_beta   90.00
_cell.angle_gamma   90.00
#
_symmetry.space_group_name_H-M   'P 1'
#
loop_
_entity.id
_entity.type
_entity.pdbx_description
1 polymer ?
#
loop_
_entity_poly.entity_id
_entity_poly.type
_entity_poly.pdbx_seq_one_letter_code
_entity_poly.pdbx_strand_id
1 'polypeptide(L)'
;MKYLGVGIVLCAINLMAWFSKDKMNSMDDYNFPTYEKEWKKIEENLKSGLYKSALPEIESVLQKSISDKNYPQQYKAILYLEKYQAYQDKNYLRYTITRLEKRLENADARVKALLHSVLATMYFQLRYFGRYDADKTDIEGEEQDKDDILTWSTAKWIEKSNQHALASLEFPETKTAKLEDYQAILYYKNDEHLQPSLYDVLAYRAIQHFSQNETDLTLIPNQSYPKEKLWGSIEDFLSLEIPADQNNMNRVLKIFQVLMSNNKNSKHEEALLYVNLKRIEFVRRLSSGYKDAAAILGLYDRTIQKFSSSNFISKYPLSLAEWIIQQAYTDEIKKLTNNTPKVFADSICKDLVIHAKDESVKSQAKSMSASLHSSFLTIVSENAQLPEQAFRIKLDYRNVKKLRLKLIQLTEAESMTAV
;
A
#
# COMPACT_ATOMS: atom_id res chain seq x y z
N MET A 1 -12.71 -13.13 -20.18
CA MET A 1 -13.43 -11.91 -19.76
C MET A 1 -14.31 -12.10 -18.51
N LYS A 2 -15.21 -13.10 -18.41
CA LYS A 2 -16.04 -13.34 -17.18
C LYS A 2 -15.23 -13.38 -15.87
N TYR A 3 -14.08 -14.06 -15.87
CA TYR A 3 -13.23 -14.22 -14.67
C TYR A 3 -12.36 -13.00 -14.35
N LEU A 4 -11.96 -12.22 -15.36
CA LEU A 4 -11.13 -11.03 -15.17
C LEU A 4 -11.94 -9.89 -14.56
N GLY A 5 -13.17 -9.72 -15.07
CA GLY A 5 -14.18 -8.86 -14.47
C GLY A 5 -14.36 -9.25 -13.01
N VAL A 6 -14.96 -10.41 -12.71
CA VAL A 6 -15.27 -10.88 -11.33
C VAL A 6 -14.06 -10.81 -10.40
N GLY A 7 -12.85 -11.11 -10.89
CA GLY A 7 -11.60 -10.98 -10.14
C GLY A 7 -11.29 -9.55 -9.69
N ILE A 8 -11.64 -8.51 -10.46
CA ILE A 8 -11.34 -7.11 -10.14
C ILE A 8 -12.22 -6.56 -9.02
N VAL A 9 -13.54 -6.81 -9.04
CA VAL A 9 -14.43 -6.42 -7.93
C VAL A 9 -14.23 -7.31 -6.74
N LEU A 10 -13.98 -8.61 -6.94
CA LEU A 10 -13.53 -9.44 -5.83
C LEU A 10 -12.20 -8.95 -5.29
N CYS A 11 -11.26 -8.43 -6.09
CA CYS A 11 -10.05 -7.80 -5.58
C CYS A 11 -10.33 -6.46 -4.91
N ALA A 12 -11.20 -5.59 -5.42
CA ALA A 12 -11.56 -4.34 -4.74
C ALA A 12 -12.28 -4.59 -3.40
N ILE A 13 -13.13 -5.62 -3.35
CA ILE A 13 -13.87 -6.05 -2.16
C ILE A 13 -12.96 -6.87 -1.21
N ASN A 14 -12.06 -7.72 -1.73
CA ASN A 14 -11.11 -8.55 -0.94
C ASN A 14 -9.81 -7.81 -0.59
N LEU A 15 -9.47 -6.68 -1.22
CA LEU A 15 -8.37 -5.81 -0.78
C LEU A 15 -8.66 -5.23 0.62
N MET A 16 -9.89 -5.38 1.12
CA MET A 16 -10.29 -5.08 2.50
C MET A 16 -10.32 -6.33 3.41
N ALA A 17 -10.15 -7.54 2.87
CA ALA A 17 -10.05 -8.78 3.60
C ALA A 17 -8.72 -9.46 3.25
N TRP A 18 -7.62 -9.00 3.86
CA TRP A 18 -6.41 -9.83 3.90
C TRP A 18 -6.71 -11.07 4.75
N PHE A 19 -6.79 -12.22 4.10
CA PHE A 19 -7.14 -13.50 4.68
C PHE A 19 -6.03 -14.01 5.63
N SER A 20 -6.39 -14.27 6.89
CA SER A 20 -6.10 -15.56 7.53
C SER A 20 -7.18 -15.86 8.56
N LYS A 21 -7.77 -17.06 8.47
CA LYS A 21 -8.54 -17.67 9.56
C LYS A 21 -7.57 -17.97 10.68
N ASP A 22 -7.64 -17.23 11.78
CA ASP A 22 -7.32 -17.77 13.09
C ASP A 22 -8.25 -17.12 14.12
N LYS A 23 -8.59 -17.91 15.15
CA LYS A 23 -9.64 -17.61 16.13
C LYS A 23 -9.42 -16.23 16.75
N MET A 24 -10.39 -15.35 16.51
CA MET A 24 -10.59 -14.12 17.25
C MET A 24 -10.75 -14.52 18.72
N ASN A 25 -9.79 -14.16 19.58
CA ASN A 25 -10.04 -14.15 21.01
C ASN A 25 -11.15 -13.12 21.24
N SER A 26 -12.24 -13.54 21.87
CA SER A 26 -13.35 -12.68 22.24
C SER A 26 -12.84 -11.59 23.19
N MET A 27 -12.59 -10.40 22.65
CA MET A 27 -12.59 -9.19 23.45
C MET A 27 -14.06 -8.80 23.62
N ASP A 28 -14.56 -8.88 24.84
CA ASP A 28 -15.96 -8.58 25.23
C ASP A 28 -16.31 -7.09 25.19
N ASP A 29 -15.58 -6.26 24.43
CA ASP A 29 -15.67 -4.79 24.47
C ASP A 29 -15.99 -4.18 23.09
N TYR A 30 -16.89 -4.80 22.33
CA TYR A 30 -17.41 -4.21 21.10
C TYR A 30 -18.51 -3.20 21.44
N ASN A 31 -18.40 -1.95 20.94
CA ASN A 31 -19.49 -0.97 21.03
C ASN A 31 -20.71 -1.33 20.16
N PHE A 32 -20.59 -2.36 19.31
CA PHE A 32 -21.61 -2.69 18.32
C PHE A 32 -21.92 -4.20 18.26
N PRO A 33 -23.18 -4.58 17.98
CA PRO A 33 -23.54 -5.99 17.73
C PRO A 33 -22.73 -6.61 16.57
N THR A 34 -22.23 -7.83 16.74
CA THR A 34 -21.40 -8.50 15.73
C THR A 34 -22.20 -9.24 14.64
N TYR A 35 -23.48 -9.54 14.91
CA TYR A 35 -24.37 -10.36 14.07
C TYR A 35 -23.77 -11.72 13.67
N GLU A 36 -22.98 -12.33 14.56
CA GLU A 36 -22.25 -13.58 14.27
C GLU A 36 -23.15 -14.72 13.76
N LYS A 37 -24.34 -14.88 14.36
CA LYS A 37 -25.28 -15.94 13.97
C LYS A 37 -25.78 -15.72 12.55
N GLU A 38 -26.17 -14.49 12.21
CA GLU A 38 -26.59 -14.11 10.87
C GLU A 38 -25.46 -14.28 9.86
N TRP A 39 -24.24 -13.80 10.17
CA TRP A 39 -23.09 -13.93 9.27
C TRP A 39 -22.70 -15.37 9.02
N LYS A 40 -22.75 -16.23 10.04
CA LYS A 40 -22.47 -17.66 9.87
C LYS A 40 -23.44 -18.30 8.88
N LYS A 41 -24.74 -18.00 8.99
CA LYS A 41 -25.77 -18.49 8.07
C LYS A 41 -25.57 -17.98 6.65
N ILE A 42 -25.29 -16.68 6.50
CA ILE A 42 -24.97 -16.06 5.22
C ILE A 42 -23.76 -16.76 4.58
N GLU A 43 -22.68 -16.97 5.32
CA GLU A 43 -21.47 -17.62 4.81
C GLU A 43 -21.69 -19.09 4.41
N GLU A 44 -22.49 -19.84 5.17
CA GLU A 44 -22.87 -21.22 4.85
C GLU A 44 -23.67 -21.28 3.53
N ASN A 45 -24.64 -20.38 3.37
CA ASN A 45 -25.41 -20.23 2.14
C ASN A 45 -24.51 -19.87 0.94
N LEU A 46 -23.59 -18.91 1.11
CA LEU A 46 -22.65 -18.49 0.06
C LEU A 46 -21.68 -19.60 -0.34
N LYS A 47 -21.13 -20.35 0.63
CA LYS A 47 -20.25 -21.50 0.36
C LYS A 47 -20.97 -22.62 -0.40
N SER A 48 -22.27 -22.77 -0.16
CA SER A 48 -23.11 -23.77 -0.84
C SER A 48 -23.67 -23.28 -2.18
N GLY A 49 -23.30 -22.08 -2.64
CA GLY A 49 -23.83 -21.49 -3.88
C GLY A 49 -25.30 -21.06 -3.81
N LEU A 50 -25.89 -21.03 -2.61
CA LEU A 50 -27.29 -20.67 -2.34
C LEU A 50 -27.46 -19.15 -2.22
N TYR A 51 -27.00 -18.42 -3.23
CA TYR A 51 -26.92 -16.98 -3.17
C TYR A 51 -28.28 -16.27 -3.06
N LYS A 52 -29.34 -16.82 -3.69
CA LYS A 52 -30.71 -16.29 -3.56
C LYS A 52 -31.23 -16.38 -2.12
N SER A 53 -30.84 -17.40 -1.37
CA SER A 53 -31.22 -17.59 0.03
C SER A 53 -30.45 -16.67 0.98
N ALA A 54 -29.21 -16.29 0.63
CA ALA A 54 -28.41 -15.36 1.41
C ALA A 54 -28.87 -13.90 1.28
N LEU A 55 -29.49 -13.50 0.17
CA LEU A 55 -29.82 -12.10 -0.10
C LEU A 55 -30.75 -11.46 0.96
N PRO A 56 -31.90 -12.06 1.34
CA PRO A 56 -32.76 -11.48 2.37
C PRO A 56 -32.08 -11.41 3.75
N GLU A 57 -31.15 -12.33 4.02
CA GLU A 57 -30.38 -12.35 5.27
C GLU A 57 -29.39 -11.18 5.33
N ILE A 58 -28.69 -10.90 4.21
CA ILE A 58 -27.77 -9.76 4.11
C ILE A 58 -28.55 -8.43 4.21
N GLU A 59 -29.72 -8.32 3.54
CA GLU A 59 -30.59 -7.15 3.64
C GLU A 59 -31.09 -6.93 5.08
N SER A 60 -31.45 -8.01 5.78
CA SER A 60 -31.84 -7.93 7.19
C SER A 60 -30.70 -7.40 8.07
N VAL A 61 -29.48 -7.89 7.89
CA VAL A 61 -28.29 -7.38 8.60
C VAL A 61 -28.04 -5.90 8.26
N LEU A 62 -28.22 -5.48 7.01
CA LEU A 62 -28.10 -4.07 6.64
C LEU A 62 -29.13 -3.19 7.38
N GLN A 63 -30.40 -3.58 7.42
CA GLN A 63 -31.43 -2.79 8.10
C GLN A 63 -31.22 -2.72 9.61
N LYS A 64 -30.82 -3.84 10.24
CA LYS A 64 -30.45 -3.86 11.66
C LYS A 64 -29.26 -2.95 11.93
N SER A 65 -28.20 -3.07 11.14
CA SER A 65 -26.99 -2.25 11.32
C SER A 65 -27.22 -0.76 11.08
N ILE A 66 -28.16 -0.37 10.21
CA ILE A 66 -28.62 1.03 10.08
C ILE A 66 -29.29 1.49 11.37
N SER A 67 -30.22 0.69 11.90
CA SER A 67 -30.96 1.00 13.13
C SER A 67 -30.05 1.10 14.35
N ASP A 68 -29.05 0.21 14.43
CA ASP A 68 -28.07 0.13 15.51
C ASP A 68 -26.93 1.15 15.35
N LYS A 69 -26.92 1.95 14.27
CA LYS A 69 -25.81 2.86 13.90
C LYS A 69 -24.45 2.15 13.83
N ASN A 70 -24.47 0.88 13.44
CA ASN A 70 -23.32 0.01 13.33
C ASN A 70 -22.66 0.15 11.95
N TYR A 71 -21.92 1.23 11.74
CA TYR A 71 -21.31 1.60 10.46
C TYR A 71 -20.40 0.53 9.83
N PRO A 72 -19.56 -0.20 10.59
CA PRO A 72 -18.75 -1.30 10.06
C PRO A 72 -19.62 -2.40 9.43
N GLN A 73 -20.71 -2.79 10.10
CA GLN A 73 -21.61 -3.83 9.61
C GLN A 73 -22.50 -3.32 8.47
N GLN A 74 -22.92 -2.06 8.48
CA GLN A 74 -23.61 -1.43 7.35
C GLN A 74 -22.75 -1.52 6.09
N TYR A 75 -21.49 -1.11 6.19
CA TYR A 75 -20.56 -1.17 5.07
C TYR A 75 -20.30 -2.61 4.61
N LYS A 76 -20.07 -3.54 5.55
CA LYS A 76 -19.89 -4.98 5.24
C LYS A 76 -21.09 -5.54 4.48
N ALA A 77 -22.31 -5.28 4.97
CA ALA A 77 -23.53 -5.75 4.33
C ALA A 77 -23.70 -5.17 2.92
N ILE A 78 -23.43 -3.86 2.72
CA ILE A 78 -23.44 -3.24 1.40
C ILE A 78 -22.50 -3.96 0.44
N LEU A 79 -21.24 -4.21 0.83
CA LEU A 79 -20.28 -4.90 -0.04
C LEU A 79 -20.71 -6.35 -0.37
N TYR A 80 -21.33 -7.05 0.58
CA TYR A 80 -21.86 -8.40 0.34
C TYR A 80 -23.03 -8.39 -0.64
N LEU A 81 -23.92 -7.39 -0.59
CA LEU A 81 -24.99 -7.22 -1.57
C LEU A 81 -24.42 -6.98 -2.98
N GLU A 82 -23.42 -6.10 -3.09
CA GLU A 82 -22.79 -5.81 -4.38
C GLU A 82 -22.02 -7.00 -4.94
N LYS A 83 -21.32 -7.76 -4.07
CA LYS A 83 -20.65 -9.00 -4.44
C LYS A 83 -21.63 -10.03 -4.99
N TYR A 84 -22.83 -10.14 -4.44
CA TYR A 84 -23.86 -11.02 -4.99
C TYR A 84 -24.31 -10.60 -6.39
N GLN A 85 -24.64 -9.32 -6.56
CA GLN A 85 -25.09 -8.78 -7.85
C GLN A 85 -24.01 -8.90 -8.92
N ALA A 86 -22.74 -8.84 -8.52
CA ALA A 86 -21.59 -9.09 -9.37
C ALA A 86 -21.57 -10.48 -10.04
N TYR A 87 -22.09 -11.51 -9.38
CA TYR A 87 -22.12 -12.87 -9.95
C TYR A 87 -23.19 -13.05 -11.04
N GLN A 88 -24.15 -12.14 -11.14
CA GLN A 88 -25.29 -12.29 -12.05
C GLN A 88 -25.09 -11.62 -13.42
N ASP A 89 -24.20 -10.62 -13.51
CA ASP A 89 -24.08 -9.76 -14.68
C ASP A 89 -22.66 -9.73 -15.25
N LYS A 90 -22.53 -9.63 -16.57
CA LYS A 90 -21.24 -9.46 -17.26
C LYS A 90 -20.75 -8.00 -17.20
N ASN A 91 -21.65 -7.03 -17.09
CA ASN A 91 -21.38 -5.59 -16.98
C ASN A 91 -21.41 -5.09 -15.53
N TYR A 92 -21.26 -6.02 -14.59
CA TYR A 92 -21.60 -5.79 -13.20
C TYR A 92 -20.77 -4.69 -12.52
N LEU A 93 -19.53 -4.43 -12.97
CA LEU A 93 -18.69 -3.36 -12.42
C LEU A 93 -19.35 -1.98 -12.62
N ARG A 94 -19.95 -1.73 -13.80
CA ARG A 94 -20.72 -0.51 -14.08
C ARG A 94 -21.86 -0.36 -13.07
N TYR A 95 -22.69 -1.38 -12.98
CA TYR A 95 -23.88 -1.31 -12.12
C TYR A 95 -23.54 -1.24 -10.64
N THR A 96 -22.45 -1.88 -10.19
CA THR A 96 -21.96 -1.75 -8.82
C THR A 96 -21.54 -0.31 -8.53
N ILE A 97 -20.77 0.34 -9.42
CA ILE A 97 -20.39 1.74 -9.24
C ILE A 97 -21.62 2.63 -9.13
N THR A 98 -22.57 2.54 -10.06
CA THR A 98 -23.80 3.34 -10.04
C THR A 98 -24.61 3.13 -8.76
N ARG A 99 -24.75 1.90 -8.28
CA ARG A 99 -25.47 1.61 -7.02
C ARG A 99 -24.73 2.13 -5.80
N LEU A 100 -23.41 2.00 -5.76
CA LEU A 100 -22.61 2.54 -4.66
C LEU A 100 -22.64 4.07 -4.63
N GLU A 101 -22.58 4.74 -5.79
CA GLU A 101 -22.77 6.19 -5.88
C GLU A 101 -24.15 6.61 -5.35
N LYS A 102 -25.21 5.90 -5.74
CA LYS A 102 -26.56 6.16 -5.21
C LYS A 102 -26.65 5.98 -3.69
N ARG A 103 -25.93 5.01 -3.12
CA ARG A 103 -25.88 4.80 -1.66
C ARG A 103 -25.20 5.96 -0.93
N LEU A 104 -24.34 6.74 -1.57
CA LEU A 104 -23.70 7.92 -0.96
C LEU A 104 -24.72 8.98 -0.56
N GLU A 105 -25.87 9.09 -1.23
CA GLU A 105 -26.88 10.11 -0.93
C GLU A 105 -27.40 10.00 0.51
N ASN A 106 -27.68 8.76 0.95
CA ASN A 106 -28.40 8.49 2.19
C ASN A 106 -27.55 7.83 3.30
N ALA A 107 -26.27 7.55 3.04
CA ALA A 107 -25.38 6.91 4.01
C ALA A 107 -24.92 7.89 5.12
N ASP A 108 -24.58 7.36 6.30
CA ASP A 108 -23.88 8.12 7.35
C ASP A 108 -22.47 8.55 6.87
N ALA A 109 -21.94 9.65 7.40
CA ALA A 109 -20.62 10.19 7.06
C ALA A 109 -19.49 9.13 7.11
N ARG A 110 -19.48 8.25 8.12
CA ARG A 110 -18.45 7.19 8.25
C ARG A 110 -18.58 6.12 7.17
N VAL A 111 -19.80 5.79 6.78
CA VAL A 111 -20.09 4.85 5.69
C VAL A 111 -19.80 5.50 4.34
N LYS A 112 -20.14 6.79 4.14
CA LYS A 112 -19.77 7.55 2.94
C LYS A 112 -18.26 7.56 2.73
N ALA A 113 -17.48 7.82 3.78
CA ALA A 113 -16.03 7.81 3.71
C ALA A 113 -15.47 6.48 3.18
N LEU A 114 -15.96 5.37 3.73
CA LEU A 114 -15.61 4.02 3.28
C LEU A 114 -16.06 3.74 1.83
N LEU A 115 -17.28 4.15 1.47
CA LEU A 115 -17.82 4.02 0.11
C LEU A 115 -17.02 4.82 -0.93
N HIS A 116 -16.62 6.05 -0.60
CA HIS A 116 -15.72 6.85 -1.43
C HIS A 116 -14.37 6.14 -1.61
N SER A 117 -13.80 5.55 -0.57
CA SER A 117 -12.54 4.80 -0.66
C SER A 117 -12.61 3.60 -1.61
N VAL A 118 -13.71 2.82 -1.58
CA VAL A 118 -13.87 1.69 -2.53
C VAL A 118 -14.22 2.17 -3.94
N LEU A 119 -15.04 3.22 -4.09
CA LEU A 119 -15.34 3.84 -5.38
C LEU A 119 -14.06 4.36 -6.06
N ALA A 120 -13.15 4.97 -5.30
CA ALA A 120 -11.84 5.39 -5.81
C ALA A 120 -11.11 4.22 -6.46
N THR A 121 -11.03 3.08 -5.76
CA THR A 121 -10.38 1.86 -6.26
C THR A 121 -11.09 1.32 -7.50
N MET A 122 -12.42 1.26 -7.48
CA MET A 122 -13.22 0.72 -8.58
C MET A 122 -13.09 1.55 -9.87
N TYR A 123 -13.19 2.88 -9.77
CA TYR A 123 -12.93 3.78 -10.90
C TYR A 123 -11.48 3.65 -11.39
N PHE A 124 -10.52 3.53 -10.49
CA PHE A 124 -9.12 3.37 -10.89
C PHE A 124 -8.91 2.10 -11.70
N GLN A 125 -9.59 1.02 -11.33
CA GLN A 125 -9.52 -0.27 -12.02
C GLN A 125 -10.16 -0.26 -13.40
N LEU A 126 -11.13 0.62 -13.67
CA LEU A 126 -11.72 0.78 -15.02
C LEU A 126 -10.69 1.07 -16.10
N ARG A 127 -9.56 1.73 -15.76
CA ARG A 127 -8.45 1.99 -16.70
C ARG A 127 -7.87 0.72 -17.35
N TYR A 128 -8.05 -0.44 -16.71
CA TYR A 128 -7.58 -1.72 -17.25
C TYR A 128 -8.62 -2.41 -18.15
N PHE A 129 -9.88 -2.02 -18.07
CA PHE A 129 -10.94 -2.55 -18.94
C PHE A 129 -10.85 -1.99 -20.37
N GLY A 130 -10.48 -0.70 -20.52
CA GLY A 130 -10.40 -0.02 -21.80
C GLY A 130 -9.17 -0.34 -22.67
N ARG A 131 -8.26 -1.24 -22.27
CA ARG A 131 -7.01 -1.51 -23.01
C ARG A 131 -7.18 -2.13 -24.40
N TYR A 132 -8.38 -2.57 -24.78
CA TYR A 132 -8.68 -3.06 -26.14
C TYR A 132 -9.39 -2.04 -27.04
N ASP A 133 -9.92 -0.94 -26.47
CA ASP A 133 -10.52 0.20 -27.19
C ASP A 133 -9.78 1.50 -26.77
N ALA A 134 -8.45 1.48 -26.85
CA ALA A 134 -7.57 2.56 -26.39
C ALA A 134 -7.72 3.90 -27.15
N ASP A 135 -8.69 3.98 -28.08
CA ASP A 135 -8.94 5.13 -28.95
C ASP A 135 -10.05 6.06 -28.46
N LYS A 136 -10.67 5.79 -27.30
CA LYS A 136 -11.65 6.72 -26.69
C LYS A 136 -10.93 7.90 -26.04
N THR A 137 -10.60 8.89 -26.85
CA THR A 137 -10.16 10.21 -26.41
C THR A 137 -11.36 11.08 -26.10
N ASP A 138 -11.25 11.95 -25.08
CA ASP A 138 -12.29 12.94 -24.81
C ASP A 138 -12.38 13.89 -26.01
N ILE A 139 -13.54 13.93 -26.68
CA ILE A 139 -13.82 14.94 -27.70
C ILE A 139 -14.30 16.18 -26.97
N GLU A 140 -13.50 17.25 -27.03
CA GLU A 140 -13.81 18.53 -26.39
C GLU A 140 -15.16 19.07 -26.92
N GLY A 141 -16.15 19.19 -26.03
CA GLY A 141 -17.50 19.67 -26.36
C GLY A 141 -18.57 18.58 -26.50
N GLU A 142 -18.22 17.29 -26.47
CA GLU A 142 -19.20 16.20 -26.39
C GLU A 142 -19.51 15.83 -24.94
N GLU A 143 -20.80 15.82 -24.60
CA GLU A 143 -21.25 15.38 -23.28
C GLU A 143 -21.14 13.85 -23.22
N GLN A 144 -20.22 13.34 -22.40
CA GLN A 144 -20.10 11.90 -22.19
C GLN A 144 -21.38 11.33 -21.57
N ASP A 145 -21.75 10.13 -21.99
CA ASP A 145 -22.97 9.46 -21.52
C ASP A 145 -22.94 9.30 -20.00
N LYS A 146 -23.81 10.04 -19.31
CA LYS A 146 -23.93 10.00 -17.84
C LYS A 146 -24.49 8.67 -17.35
N ASP A 147 -25.23 7.97 -18.20
CA ASP A 147 -25.87 6.71 -17.88
C ASP A 147 -24.89 5.54 -18.11
N ASP A 148 -23.97 5.62 -19.07
CA ASP A 148 -22.97 4.58 -19.35
C ASP A 148 -21.52 5.01 -19.10
N ILE A 149 -21.08 4.83 -17.85
CA ILE A 149 -19.69 5.10 -17.43
C ILE A 149 -18.63 4.27 -18.19
N LEU A 150 -18.99 3.18 -18.88
CA LEU A 150 -18.03 2.40 -19.68
C LEU A 150 -17.70 3.07 -21.02
N THR A 151 -18.44 4.11 -21.39
CA THR A 151 -18.14 4.94 -22.58
C THR A 151 -17.10 6.02 -22.30
N TRP A 152 -16.85 6.34 -21.02
CA TRP A 152 -15.94 7.42 -20.64
C TRP A 152 -14.49 7.12 -21.00
N SER A 153 -13.69 8.17 -21.17
CA SER A 153 -12.26 8.03 -21.38
C SER A 153 -11.54 7.51 -20.13
N THR A 154 -10.32 7.00 -20.34
CA THR A 154 -9.44 6.62 -19.23
C THR A 154 -9.09 7.81 -18.34
N ALA A 155 -8.94 9.01 -18.92
CA ALA A 155 -8.68 10.23 -18.16
C ALA A 155 -9.84 10.55 -17.21
N LYS A 156 -11.09 10.41 -17.68
CA LYS A 156 -12.28 10.63 -16.85
C LYS A 156 -12.39 9.64 -15.69
N TRP A 157 -12.11 8.36 -15.94
CA TRP A 157 -12.07 7.36 -14.85
C TRP A 157 -11.02 7.67 -13.80
N ILE A 158 -9.82 8.10 -14.22
CA ILE A 158 -8.76 8.51 -13.30
C ILE A 158 -9.18 9.78 -12.53
N GLU A 159 -9.78 10.76 -13.20
CA GLU A 159 -10.31 11.97 -12.57
C GLU A 159 -11.33 11.63 -11.47
N LYS A 160 -12.36 10.85 -11.80
CA LYS A 160 -13.40 10.42 -10.85
C LYS A 160 -12.81 9.58 -9.71
N SER A 161 -11.86 8.70 -10.02
CA SER A 161 -11.12 7.95 -9.02
C SER A 161 -10.39 8.86 -8.03
N ASN A 162 -9.68 9.89 -8.53
CA ASN A 162 -8.99 10.88 -7.71
C ASN A 162 -9.96 11.70 -6.84
N GLN A 163 -11.12 12.08 -7.40
CA GLN A 163 -12.17 12.78 -6.66
C GLN A 163 -12.70 11.94 -5.51
N HIS A 164 -13.02 10.66 -5.74
CA HIS A 164 -13.46 9.76 -4.67
C HIS A 164 -12.38 9.50 -3.62
N ALA A 165 -11.10 9.41 -4.03
CA ALA A 165 -10.00 9.25 -3.09
C ALA A 165 -9.89 10.45 -2.13
N LEU A 166 -10.00 11.68 -2.64
CA LEU A 166 -9.99 12.89 -1.80
C LEU A 166 -11.26 13.00 -0.95
N ALA A 167 -12.43 12.77 -1.54
CA ALA A 167 -13.70 12.83 -0.83
C ALA A 167 -13.76 11.85 0.35
N SER A 168 -13.08 10.70 0.27
CA SER A 168 -12.98 9.77 1.40
C SER A 168 -12.36 10.38 2.67
N LEU A 169 -11.64 11.50 2.55
CA LEU A 169 -10.94 12.19 3.63
C LEU A 169 -11.71 13.42 4.15
N GLU A 170 -12.87 13.76 3.57
CA GLU A 170 -13.59 15.01 3.89
C GLU A 170 -14.51 14.90 5.12
N PHE A 171 -14.60 13.73 5.73
CA PHE A 171 -15.55 13.43 6.83
C PHE A 171 -14.86 13.51 8.21
N PRO A 172 -15.05 14.58 9.00
CA PRO A 172 -14.36 14.76 10.28
C PRO A 172 -14.67 13.65 11.31
N GLU A 173 -15.83 13.02 11.22
CA GLU A 173 -16.28 11.93 12.09
C GLU A 173 -15.35 10.71 12.02
N THR A 174 -14.60 10.57 10.93
CA THR A 174 -13.62 9.49 10.76
C THR A 174 -12.38 9.68 11.63
N LYS A 175 -12.06 10.91 12.05
CA LYS A 175 -10.89 11.22 12.90
C LYS A 175 -11.09 10.77 14.35
N THR A 176 -12.33 10.63 14.79
CA THR A 176 -12.69 10.17 16.14
C THR A 176 -13.25 8.75 16.15
N ALA A 177 -13.38 8.12 14.98
CA ALA A 177 -13.87 6.76 14.84
C ALA A 177 -12.75 5.77 15.22
N LYS A 178 -12.94 5.10 16.36
CA LYS A 178 -12.04 4.11 16.93
C LYS A 178 -11.94 2.87 16.04
N LEU A 179 -10.73 2.40 15.76
CA LEU A 179 -10.54 1.26 14.86
C LEU A 179 -11.01 -0.08 15.44
N GLU A 180 -11.06 -0.20 16.76
CA GLU A 180 -11.55 -1.39 17.44
C GLU A 180 -12.98 -1.73 17.01
N ASP A 181 -13.80 -0.72 16.70
CA ASP A 181 -15.16 -0.91 16.20
C ASP A 181 -15.19 -1.49 14.77
N TYR A 182 -14.12 -1.34 13.98
CA TYR A 182 -14.08 -1.68 12.55
C TYR A 182 -13.49 -3.06 12.24
N GLN A 183 -13.26 -3.91 13.25
CA GLN A 183 -12.71 -5.27 13.07
C GLN A 183 -13.56 -6.18 12.16
N ALA A 184 -14.85 -5.86 11.97
CA ALA A 184 -15.71 -6.58 11.02
C ALA A 184 -15.26 -6.45 9.55
N ILE A 185 -14.49 -5.40 9.23
CA ILE A 185 -14.08 -5.05 7.85
C ILE A 185 -12.60 -4.67 7.72
N LEU A 186 -11.85 -4.61 8.83
CA LEU A 186 -10.41 -4.33 8.86
C LEU A 186 -9.71 -5.44 9.65
N TYR A 187 -8.55 -5.84 9.17
CA TYR A 187 -7.68 -6.80 9.83
C TYR A 187 -6.34 -6.15 10.15
N TYR A 188 -5.87 -6.37 11.37
CA TYR A 188 -4.63 -5.81 11.88
C TYR A 188 -3.81 -6.92 12.53
N LYS A 189 -2.49 -6.75 12.53
CA LYS A 189 -1.55 -7.67 13.18
C LYS A 189 -1.00 -7.04 14.44
N ASN A 190 -1.89 -6.59 15.33
CA ASN A 190 -1.58 -5.85 16.55
C ASN A 190 -0.85 -4.51 16.30
N ASP A 191 -1.13 -3.87 15.16
CA ASP A 191 -0.54 -2.62 14.71
C ASP A 191 -1.56 -1.47 14.58
N GLU A 192 -2.73 -1.62 15.18
CA GLU A 192 -3.85 -0.66 15.18
C GLU A 192 -3.42 0.70 15.74
N HIS A 193 -2.57 0.68 16.78
CA HIS A 193 -2.02 1.86 17.44
C HIS A 193 -1.19 2.78 16.50
N LEU A 194 -0.76 2.27 15.34
CA LEU A 194 -0.04 3.05 14.33
C LEU A 194 -0.98 3.82 13.37
N GLN A 195 -2.27 3.48 13.37
CA GLN A 195 -3.31 4.11 12.55
C GLN A 195 -4.57 4.33 13.40
N PRO A 196 -4.53 5.12 14.48
CA PRO A 196 -5.50 5.06 15.58
C PRO A 196 -6.96 5.37 15.20
N SER A 197 -7.23 5.93 14.03
CA SER A 197 -8.59 6.27 13.58
C SER A 197 -8.93 5.73 12.19
N LEU A 198 -10.22 5.66 11.87
CA LEU A 198 -10.69 5.37 10.51
C LEU A 198 -10.09 6.35 9.49
N TYR A 199 -9.88 7.62 9.87
CA TYR A 199 -9.23 8.59 9.01
C TYR A 199 -7.82 8.14 8.61
N ASP A 200 -7.02 7.60 9.53
CA ASP A 200 -5.67 7.11 9.23
C ASP A 200 -5.69 6.04 8.15
N VAL A 201 -6.62 5.07 8.27
CA VAL A 201 -6.79 3.99 7.29
C VAL A 201 -7.17 4.53 5.92
N LEU A 202 -8.14 5.44 5.86
CA LEU A 202 -8.59 6.05 4.60
C LEU A 202 -7.48 6.89 3.96
N ALA A 203 -6.73 7.63 4.78
CA ALA A 203 -5.60 8.43 4.32
C ALA A 203 -4.48 7.56 3.75
N TYR A 204 -4.15 6.42 4.37
CA TYR A 204 -3.17 5.49 3.80
C TYR A 204 -3.64 4.87 2.49
N ARG A 205 -4.93 4.56 2.35
CA ARG A 205 -5.52 4.13 1.06
C ARG A 205 -5.41 5.22 0.00
N ALA A 206 -5.68 6.48 0.35
CA ALA A 206 -5.51 7.60 -0.55
C ALA A 206 -4.04 7.83 -0.93
N ILE A 207 -3.10 7.70 0.01
CA ILE A 207 -1.65 7.76 -0.27
C ILE A 207 -1.27 6.66 -1.27
N GLN A 208 -1.72 5.43 -1.04
CA GLN A 208 -1.48 4.31 -1.96
C GLN A 208 -2.09 4.57 -3.33
N HIS A 209 -3.31 5.11 -3.40
CA HIS A 209 -3.99 5.49 -4.64
C HIS A 209 -3.15 6.48 -5.46
N PHE A 210 -2.74 7.59 -4.86
CA PHE A 210 -1.94 8.61 -5.55
C PHE A 210 -0.49 8.19 -5.82
N SER A 211 0.01 7.16 -5.13
CA SER A 211 1.36 6.63 -5.32
C SER A 211 1.46 5.53 -6.39
N GLN A 212 0.36 5.11 -7.02
CA GLN A 212 0.35 3.95 -7.93
C GLN A 212 0.86 4.23 -9.36
N ASN A 213 0.97 5.49 -9.79
CA ASN A 213 1.41 5.82 -11.14
C ASN A 213 2.76 6.55 -11.09
N GLU A 214 3.86 5.82 -11.25
CA GLU A 214 5.22 6.37 -11.14
C GLU A 214 5.46 7.50 -12.14
N THR A 215 4.90 7.45 -13.35
CA THR A 215 4.99 8.54 -14.33
C THR A 215 4.41 9.85 -13.80
N ASP A 216 3.29 9.81 -13.07
CA ASP A 216 2.68 10.99 -12.44
C ASP A 216 3.45 11.46 -11.19
N LEU A 217 4.25 10.57 -10.58
CA LEU A 217 5.16 10.90 -9.47
C LEU A 217 6.50 11.47 -9.96
N THR A 218 6.94 11.08 -11.16
CA THR A 218 8.22 11.50 -11.78
C THR A 218 8.13 12.83 -12.51
N LEU A 219 6.91 13.30 -12.83
CA LEU A 219 6.65 14.69 -13.18
C LEU A 219 6.75 15.53 -11.91
N ILE A 220 7.96 15.61 -11.34
CA ILE A 220 8.33 16.73 -10.49
C ILE A 220 8.21 17.92 -11.44
N PRO A 221 7.19 18.80 -11.32
CA PRO A 221 7.34 20.09 -11.95
C PRO A 221 8.63 20.67 -11.36
N ASN A 222 9.28 21.62 -12.02
CA ASN A 222 10.42 22.37 -11.46
C ASN A 222 10.18 23.03 -10.06
N GLN A 223 9.10 22.68 -9.36
CA GLN A 223 8.82 22.88 -7.94
C GLN A 223 9.98 22.33 -7.07
N SER A 224 10.93 23.21 -6.81
CA SER A 224 11.90 23.04 -5.74
C SER A 224 11.22 23.30 -4.40
N TYR A 225 10.76 22.24 -3.74
CA TYR A 225 10.47 22.35 -2.32
C TYR A 225 11.75 22.74 -1.56
N PRO A 226 11.67 23.57 -0.51
CA PRO A 226 12.81 23.79 0.38
C PRO A 226 13.27 22.45 0.95
N LYS A 227 14.50 22.03 0.63
CA LYS A 227 15.04 20.70 1.00
C LYS A 227 15.05 20.53 2.52
N GLU A 228 15.40 21.59 3.23
CA GLU A 228 15.42 21.68 4.68
C GLU A 228 14.06 21.46 5.33
N LYS A 229 12.96 21.72 4.61
CA LYS A 229 11.59 21.44 5.09
C LYS A 229 11.09 20.07 4.66
N LEU A 230 11.31 19.72 3.39
CA LEU A 230 10.88 18.42 2.85
C LEU A 230 11.59 17.25 3.54
N TRP A 231 12.89 17.40 3.83
CA TRP A 231 13.73 16.47 4.60
C TRP A 231 13.96 16.93 6.05
N GLY A 232 13.19 17.91 6.50
CA GLY A 232 13.30 18.46 7.83
C GLY A 232 12.64 17.62 8.90
N SER A 233 12.71 18.15 10.12
CA SER A 233 11.99 17.62 11.28
C SER A 233 10.48 17.55 11.03
N ILE A 234 9.76 16.92 11.96
CA ILE A 234 8.29 16.91 11.95
C ILE A 234 7.76 18.35 11.87
N GLU A 235 8.34 19.29 12.63
CA GLU A 235 7.97 20.69 12.63
C GLU A 235 8.23 21.37 11.29
N ASP A 236 9.43 21.16 10.71
CA ASP A 236 9.78 21.77 9.43
C ASP A 236 8.85 21.30 8.30
N PHE A 237 8.55 19.99 8.27
CA PHE A 237 7.65 19.42 7.27
C PHE A 237 6.21 19.90 7.44
N LEU A 238 5.71 20.02 8.67
CA LEU A 238 4.39 20.59 8.92
C LEU A 238 4.29 22.07 8.51
N SER A 239 5.41 22.80 8.51
CA SER A 239 5.51 24.18 8.04
C SER A 239 5.78 24.33 6.53
N LEU A 240 5.88 23.22 5.80
CA LEU A 240 6.11 23.22 4.36
C LEU A 240 4.85 23.71 3.65
N GLU A 241 4.98 24.77 2.86
CA GLU A 241 3.90 25.21 1.99
C GLU A 241 3.83 24.32 0.76
N ILE A 242 2.72 23.60 0.61
CA ILE A 242 2.49 22.70 -0.52
C ILE A 242 1.50 23.39 -1.47
N PRO A 243 1.87 23.61 -2.74
CA PRO A 243 0.99 24.27 -3.72
C PRO A 243 -0.40 23.64 -3.80
N ALA A 244 -1.39 24.47 -4.15
CA ALA A 244 -2.78 24.04 -4.32
C ALA A 244 -3.03 23.17 -5.57
N ASP A 245 -2.01 22.95 -6.41
CA ASP A 245 -2.18 22.20 -7.66
C ASP A 245 -2.65 20.75 -7.43
N GLN A 246 -3.19 20.17 -8.49
CA GLN A 246 -3.82 18.85 -8.47
C GLN A 246 -2.84 17.70 -8.75
N ASN A 247 -1.54 17.91 -8.65
CA ASN A 247 -0.58 16.84 -8.91
C ASN A 247 -0.59 15.80 -7.77
N ASN A 248 -0.28 14.54 -8.09
CA ASN A 248 -0.39 13.43 -7.13
C ASN A 248 0.62 13.54 -5.98
N MET A 249 1.83 14.05 -6.23
CA MET A 249 2.83 14.28 -5.19
C MET A 249 2.31 15.25 -4.13
N ASN A 250 1.73 16.38 -4.53
CA ASN A 250 1.26 17.42 -3.64
C ASN A 250 0.07 16.92 -2.81
N ARG A 251 -0.81 16.11 -3.42
CA ARG A 251 -1.87 15.40 -2.69
C ARG A 251 -1.31 14.50 -1.60
N VAL A 252 -0.33 13.65 -1.91
CA VAL A 252 0.29 12.74 -0.93
C VAL A 252 0.97 13.51 0.21
N LEU A 253 1.76 14.55 -0.10
CA LEU A 253 2.45 15.36 0.91
C LEU A 253 1.45 16.07 1.84
N LYS A 254 0.34 16.59 1.31
CA LYS A 254 -0.74 17.18 2.14
C LYS A 254 -1.40 16.15 3.03
N ILE A 255 -1.67 14.95 2.53
CA ILE A 255 -2.25 13.87 3.33
C ILE A 255 -1.30 13.52 4.49
N PHE A 256 0.01 13.44 4.25
CA PHE A 256 1.00 13.27 5.32
C PHE A 256 0.96 14.42 6.33
N GLN A 257 0.88 15.69 5.90
CA GLN A 257 0.77 16.82 6.83
C GLN A 257 -0.47 16.72 7.72
N VAL A 258 -1.62 16.34 7.16
CA VAL A 258 -2.86 16.18 7.94
C VAL A 258 -2.73 15.02 8.93
N LEU A 259 -2.20 13.87 8.50
CA LEU A 259 -1.99 12.72 9.39
C LEU A 259 -1.02 13.04 10.53
N MET A 260 0.10 13.69 10.23
CA MET A 260 1.08 14.09 11.24
C MET A 260 0.48 15.13 12.20
N SER A 261 -0.29 16.10 11.70
CA SER A 261 -0.96 17.10 12.54
C SER A 261 -1.99 16.47 13.48
N ASN A 262 -2.85 15.59 12.96
CA ASN A 262 -3.85 14.88 13.77
C ASN A 262 -3.18 14.04 14.86
N ASN A 263 -2.19 13.21 14.51
CA ASN A 263 -1.51 12.33 15.47
C ASN A 263 -0.69 13.12 16.50
N LYS A 264 -0.07 14.24 16.10
CA LYS A 264 0.61 15.16 17.04
C LYS A 264 -0.37 15.79 18.04
N ASN A 265 -1.51 16.28 17.57
CA ASN A 265 -2.53 16.92 18.41
C ASN A 265 -3.21 15.94 19.37
N SER A 266 -3.48 14.72 18.90
CA SER A 266 -4.06 13.64 19.71
C SER A 266 -3.04 12.91 20.59
N LYS A 267 -1.77 13.30 20.56
CA LYS A 267 -0.66 12.69 21.33
C LYS A 267 -0.45 11.20 21.05
N HIS A 268 -0.73 10.76 19.82
CA HIS A 268 -0.42 9.41 19.35
C HIS A 268 1.02 9.35 18.82
N GLU A 269 2.00 9.31 19.73
CA GLU A 269 3.43 9.40 19.39
C GLU A 269 3.88 8.32 18.38
N GLU A 270 3.53 7.06 18.60
CA GLU A 270 3.95 5.97 17.71
C GLU A 270 3.31 6.07 16.32
N ALA A 271 2.04 6.48 16.23
CA ALA A 271 1.38 6.79 14.96
C ALA A 271 2.03 7.98 14.25
N LEU A 272 2.38 9.05 14.97
CA LEU A 272 3.11 10.19 14.42
C LEU A 272 4.46 9.76 13.84
N LEU A 273 5.20 8.91 14.56
CA LEU A 273 6.48 8.38 14.11
C LEU A 273 6.33 7.43 12.91
N TYR A 274 5.26 6.62 12.87
CA TYR A 274 4.93 5.77 11.73
C TYR A 274 4.63 6.60 10.48
N VAL A 275 3.77 7.61 10.59
CA VAL A 275 3.45 8.52 9.49
C VAL A 275 4.69 9.26 9.00
N ASN A 276 5.52 9.77 9.92
CA ASN A 276 6.76 10.44 9.55
C ASN A 276 7.75 9.49 8.84
N LEU A 277 7.87 8.23 9.27
CA LEU A 277 8.70 7.24 8.58
C LEU A 277 8.18 6.97 7.16
N LYS A 278 6.86 6.84 6.99
CA LYS A 278 6.22 6.66 5.67
C LYS A 278 6.37 7.87 4.76
N ARG A 279 6.31 9.08 5.31
CA ARG A 279 6.67 10.31 4.58
C ARG A 279 8.11 10.22 4.06
N ILE A 280 9.06 9.87 4.91
CA ILE A 280 10.47 9.80 4.54
C ILE A 280 10.69 8.77 3.43
N GLU A 281 10.11 7.58 3.55
CA GLU A 281 10.14 6.54 2.53
C GLU A 281 9.51 7.00 1.20
N PHE A 282 8.42 7.77 1.26
CA PHE A 282 7.79 8.35 0.08
C PHE A 282 8.70 9.37 -0.60
N VAL A 283 9.24 10.36 0.14
CA VAL A 283 10.11 11.40 -0.42
C VAL A 283 11.38 10.79 -1.05
N ARG A 284 11.94 9.73 -0.46
CA ARG A 284 13.07 8.96 -1.04
C ARG A 284 12.79 8.35 -2.40
N ARG A 285 11.53 7.99 -2.70
CA ARG A 285 11.14 7.42 -3.99
C ARG A 285 10.95 8.49 -5.06
N LEU A 286 10.48 9.67 -4.67
CA LEU A 286 10.33 10.81 -5.58
C LEU A 286 11.69 11.36 -6.05
N SER A 287 12.72 11.19 -5.24
CA SER A 287 13.99 11.87 -5.38
C SER A 287 14.95 11.26 -6.42
N SER A 288 14.53 11.13 -7.68
CA SER A 288 15.50 10.95 -8.78
C SER A 288 16.50 12.12 -8.87
N GLY A 289 16.13 13.31 -8.33
CA GLY A 289 16.96 14.51 -8.22
C GLY A 289 17.41 14.95 -6.82
N TYR A 290 16.83 14.44 -5.72
CA TYR A 290 17.25 14.81 -4.35
C TYR A 290 18.23 13.80 -3.77
N LYS A 291 19.43 13.87 -4.33
CA LYS A 291 20.63 13.13 -3.95
C LYS A 291 21.38 13.80 -2.80
N ASP A 292 20.68 14.03 -1.68
CA ASP A 292 21.32 14.53 -0.46
C ASP A 292 21.18 13.54 0.70
N ALA A 293 21.94 12.46 0.60
CA ALA A 293 21.95 11.39 1.57
C ALA A 293 22.53 11.85 2.92
N ALA A 294 23.28 12.97 2.98
CA ALA A 294 23.65 13.60 4.24
C ALA A 294 22.42 14.19 4.94
N ALA A 295 21.56 14.91 4.20
CA ALA A 295 20.30 15.42 4.74
C ALA A 295 19.38 14.29 5.20
N ILE A 296 19.32 13.19 4.43
CA ILE A 296 18.55 11.98 4.79
C ILE A 296 19.10 11.40 6.10
N LEU A 297 20.41 11.13 6.20
CA LEU A 297 21.01 10.58 7.41
C LEU A 297 20.76 11.48 8.63
N GLY A 298 20.99 12.79 8.47
CA GLY A 298 20.74 13.76 9.53
C GLY A 298 19.29 13.80 10.00
N LEU A 299 18.32 13.56 9.11
CA LEU A 299 16.91 13.45 9.49
C LEU A 299 16.63 12.22 10.37
N TYR A 300 17.18 11.06 9.99
CA TYR A 300 17.09 9.84 10.80
C TYR A 300 17.71 10.06 12.17
N ASP A 301 18.94 10.56 12.22
CA ASP A 301 19.67 10.79 13.47
C ASP A 301 18.91 11.72 14.41
N ARG A 302 18.43 12.87 13.91
CA ARG A 302 17.65 13.81 14.73
C ARG A 302 16.37 13.20 15.27
N THR A 303 15.67 12.40 14.46
CA THR A 303 14.42 11.76 14.88
C THR A 303 14.68 10.65 15.90
N ILE A 304 15.71 9.82 15.67
CA ILE A 304 16.13 8.76 16.60
C ILE A 304 16.55 9.36 17.94
N GLN A 305 17.32 10.44 17.95
CA GLN A 305 17.74 11.12 19.18
C GLN A 305 16.54 11.70 19.94
N LYS A 306 15.65 12.41 19.25
CA LYS A 306 14.47 13.08 19.85
C LYS A 306 13.48 12.07 20.45
N PHE A 307 13.31 10.90 19.84
CA PHE A 307 12.30 9.90 20.23
C PHE A 307 12.92 8.58 20.71
N SER A 308 14.11 8.63 21.30
CA SER A 308 14.88 7.46 21.73
C SER A 308 14.16 6.56 22.75
N SER A 309 13.16 7.09 23.48
CA SER A 309 12.34 6.34 24.43
C SER A 309 11.20 5.54 23.79
N SER A 310 10.79 5.88 22.56
CA SER A 310 9.67 5.23 21.86
C SER A 310 10.04 3.82 21.42
N ASN A 311 9.16 2.83 21.60
CA ASN A 311 9.44 1.47 21.12
C ASN A 311 9.47 1.41 19.59
N PHE A 312 8.64 2.22 18.94
CA PHE A 312 8.58 2.32 17.49
C PHE A 312 9.88 2.82 16.85
N ILE A 313 10.72 3.56 17.59
CA ILE A 313 11.90 4.24 17.02
C ILE A 313 12.89 3.29 16.36
N SER A 314 12.95 2.03 16.81
CA SER A 314 13.81 0.98 16.24
C SER A 314 13.51 0.66 14.76
N LYS A 315 12.33 1.05 14.23
CA LYS A 315 11.99 0.90 12.81
C LYS A 315 12.70 1.90 11.90
N TYR A 316 13.15 3.03 12.44
CA TYR A 316 13.92 4.04 11.69
C TYR A 316 15.28 3.50 11.23
N PRO A 317 16.19 3.06 12.11
CA PRO A 317 17.47 2.50 11.69
C PRO A 317 17.30 1.26 10.80
N LEU A 318 16.25 0.45 10.99
CA LEU A 318 15.94 -0.68 10.11
C LEU A 318 15.65 -0.21 8.67
N SER A 319 14.72 0.75 8.51
CA SER A 319 14.39 1.38 7.22
C SER A 319 15.59 2.11 6.59
N LEU A 320 16.47 2.69 7.41
CA LEU A 320 17.71 3.29 6.94
C LEU A 320 18.68 2.25 6.37
N ALA A 321 18.89 1.15 7.09
CA ALA A 321 19.78 0.07 6.64
C ALA A 321 19.28 -0.57 5.34
N GLU A 322 17.97 -0.79 5.20
CA GLU A 322 17.38 -1.28 3.95
C GLU A 322 17.67 -0.33 2.77
N TRP A 323 17.44 0.97 2.96
CA TRP A 323 17.70 1.96 1.93
C TRP A 323 19.19 2.05 1.55
N ILE A 324 20.11 2.00 2.53
CA ILE A 324 21.56 1.97 2.26
C ILE A 324 21.93 0.75 1.39
N ILE A 325 21.32 -0.41 1.65
CA ILE A 325 21.57 -1.63 0.85
C ILE A 325 21.08 -1.46 -0.57
N GLN A 326 19.86 -0.92 -0.76
CA GLN A 326 19.28 -0.67 -2.08
C GLN A 326 20.14 0.32 -2.89
N GLN A 327 20.71 1.32 -2.23
CA GLN A 327 21.51 2.38 -2.85
C GLN A 327 23.02 2.12 -2.82
N ALA A 328 23.47 0.94 -2.40
CA ALA A 328 24.88 0.67 -2.10
C ALA A 328 25.88 0.90 -3.25
N TYR A 329 25.40 0.95 -4.50
CA TYR A 329 26.23 1.18 -5.68
C TYR A 329 26.30 2.64 -6.13
N THR A 330 25.50 3.54 -5.54
CA THR A 330 25.50 4.96 -5.88
C THR A 330 26.70 5.67 -5.23
N ASP A 331 27.26 6.67 -5.92
CA ASP A 331 28.45 7.38 -5.43
C ASP A 331 28.18 8.23 -4.20
N GLU A 332 26.94 8.65 -4.04
CA GLU A 332 26.48 9.47 -2.94
C GLU A 332 26.52 8.73 -1.60
N ILE A 333 26.00 7.50 -1.56
CA ILE A 333 26.03 6.66 -0.36
C ILE A 333 27.47 6.26 -0.03
N LYS A 334 28.27 5.94 -1.05
CA LYS A 334 29.71 5.62 -0.85
C LYS A 334 30.48 6.77 -0.20
N LYS A 335 30.11 8.03 -0.49
CA LYS A 335 30.76 9.22 0.10
C LYS A 335 30.39 9.44 1.58
N LEU A 336 29.24 8.93 2.01
CA LEU A 336 28.73 9.15 3.36
C LEU A 336 29.19 8.10 4.35
N THR A 337 29.54 6.91 3.86
CA THR A 337 29.98 5.82 4.69
C THR A 337 31.50 5.73 4.64
N ASN A 338 32.18 5.88 5.79
CA ASN A 338 33.62 5.64 5.90
C ASN A 338 34.03 4.18 5.57
N ASN A 339 33.05 3.28 5.49
CA ASN A 339 33.16 1.88 5.10
C ASN A 339 32.36 1.60 3.81
N THR A 340 32.47 0.40 3.24
CA THR A 340 31.54 -0.05 2.19
C THR A 340 30.08 0.09 2.68
N PRO A 341 29.15 0.69 1.91
CA PRO A 341 27.77 0.94 2.36
C PRO A 341 27.07 -0.26 2.99
N LYS A 342 27.27 -1.45 2.42
CA LYS A 342 26.72 -2.71 2.94
C LYS A 342 27.29 -3.12 4.29
N VAL A 343 28.55 -2.79 4.59
CA VAL A 343 29.17 -3.02 5.91
C VAL A 343 28.56 -2.07 6.94
N PHE A 344 28.29 -0.83 6.56
CA PHE A 344 27.58 0.11 7.45
C PHE A 344 26.15 -0.35 7.74
N ALA A 345 25.39 -0.76 6.71
CA ALA A 345 24.05 -1.32 6.91
C ALA A 345 24.06 -2.58 7.79
N ASP A 346 25.05 -3.46 7.63
CA ASP A 346 25.21 -4.64 8.49
C ASP A 346 25.51 -4.27 9.95
N SER A 347 26.30 -3.21 10.19
CA SER A 347 26.54 -2.73 11.55
C SER A 347 25.26 -2.24 12.24
N ILE A 348 24.39 -1.54 11.50
CA ILE A 348 23.06 -1.13 11.98
C ILE A 348 22.20 -2.38 12.30
N CYS A 349 22.23 -3.39 11.42
CA CYS A 349 21.48 -4.64 11.66
C CYS A 349 21.95 -5.34 12.94
N LYS A 350 23.27 -5.45 13.15
CA LYS A 350 23.85 -6.09 14.33
C LYS A 350 23.50 -5.35 15.61
N ASP A 351 23.54 -4.02 15.58
CA ASP A 351 23.10 -3.17 16.69
C ASP A 351 21.62 -3.44 17.04
N LEU A 352 20.75 -3.45 16.03
CA LEU A 352 19.32 -3.72 16.22
C LEU A 352 19.03 -5.11 16.79
N VAL A 353 19.77 -6.14 16.38
CA VAL A 353 19.62 -7.50 16.92
C VAL A 353 19.92 -7.53 18.43
N ILE A 354 20.85 -6.70 18.91
CA ILE A 354 21.25 -6.65 20.32
C ILE A 354 20.29 -5.75 21.12
N HIS A 355 19.92 -4.59 20.59
CA HIS A 355 19.35 -3.50 21.36
C HIS A 355 17.87 -3.21 21.10
N ALA A 356 17.31 -3.62 19.95
CA ALA A 356 15.89 -3.39 19.68
C ALA A 356 15.02 -4.13 20.71
N LYS A 357 13.88 -3.53 21.11
CA LYS A 357 12.90 -4.22 21.97
C LYS A 357 11.87 -5.00 21.15
N ASP A 358 11.58 -4.55 19.94
CA ASP A 358 10.64 -5.18 19.01
C ASP A 358 11.28 -6.43 18.37
N GLU A 359 10.74 -7.61 18.67
CA GLU A 359 11.21 -8.89 18.13
C GLU A 359 11.06 -8.99 16.61
N SER A 360 10.06 -8.33 16.02
CA SER A 360 9.92 -8.25 14.57
C SER A 360 11.08 -7.49 13.95
N VAL A 361 11.51 -6.39 14.58
CA VAL A 361 12.69 -5.61 14.15
C VAL A 361 13.96 -6.44 14.26
N LYS A 362 14.17 -7.17 15.37
CA LYS A 362 15.31 -8.09 15.52
C LYS A 362 15.33 -9.16 14.43
N SER A 363 14.19 -9.79 14.17
CA SER A 363 14.05 -10.85 13.17
C SER A 363 14.36 -10.34 11.75
N GLN A 364 13.83 -9.16 11.40
CA GLN A 364 14.12 -8.51 10.11
C GLN A 364 15.60 -8.11 9.99
N ALA A 365 16.17 -7.49 11.02
CA ALA A 365 17.60 -7.12 11.05
C ALA A 365 18.51 -8.35 10.94
N LYS A 366 18.18 -9.45 11.64
CA LYS A 366 18.91 -10.73 11.55
C LYS A 366 18.84 -11.30 10.13
N SER A 367 17.66 -11.31 9.52
CA SER A 367 17.46 -11.79 8.15
C SER A 367 18.22 -10.95 7.13
N MET A 368 18.21 -9.63 7.30
CA MET A 368 18.95 -8.69 6.45
C MET A 368 20.46 -8.87 6.58
N SER A 369 20.99 -8.96 7.81
CA SER A 369 22.40 -9.25 8.06
C SER A 369 22.82 -10.61 7.47
N ALA A 370 22.00 -11.65 7.63
CA ALA A 370 22.26 -12.96 7.03
C ALA A 370 22.31 -12.89 5.49
N SER A 371 21.42 -12.12 4.86
CA SER A 371 21.43 -11.89 3.42
C SER A 371 22.69 -11.16 2.95
N LEU A 372 23.22 -10.21 3.72
CA LEU A 372 24.48 -9.53 3.37
C LEU A 372 25.70 -10.45 3.43
N HIS A 373 25.67 -11.45 4.33
CA HIS A 373 26.72 -12.45 4.49
C HIS A 373 26.53 -13.68 3.59
N SER A 374 25.38 -13.83 2.92
CA SER A 374 25.15 -15.01 2.08
C SER A 374 26.06 -15.03 0.86
N SER A 375 26.55 -16.22 0.54
CA SER A 375 27.32 -16.48 -0.66
C SER A 375 26.43 -16.38 -1.89
N PHE A 376 26.92 -15.70 -2.92
CA PHE A 376 26.25 -15.60 -4.22
C PHE A 376 27.29 -15.80 -5.31
N LEU A 377 26.91 -16.53 -6.35
CA LEU A 377 27.71 -16.73 -7.55
C LEU A 377 26.75 -16.91 -8.73
N THR A 378 26.93 -16.08 -9.75
CA THR A 378 26.35 -16.27 -11.07
C THR A 378 27.47 -16.25 -12.09
N ILE A 379 27.41 -17.19 -13.01
CA ILE A 379 28.33 -17.32 -14.14
C ILE A 379 27.49 -17.08 -15.39
N VAL A 380 27.89 -16.09 -16.18
CA VAL A 380 27.27 -15.79 -17.48
C VAL A 380 28.30 -16.03 -18.57
N SER A 381 27.95 -16.85 -19.54
CA SER A 381 28.75 -17.13 -20.74
C SER A 381 27.84 -17.13 -21.96
N GLU A 382 28.41 -17.08 -23.17
CA GLU A 382 27.61 -17.30 -24.38
C GLU A 382 27.20 -18.77 -24.48
N ASN A 383 26.04 -19.02 -25.10
CA ASN A 383 25.45 -20.36 -25.21
C ASN A 383 26.29 -21.33 -26.07
N ALA A 384 27.09 -20.79 -26.99
CA ALA A 384 27.98 -21.55 -27.86
C ALA A 384 29.37 -20.92 -27.85
N GLN A 385 30.41 -21.75 -27.84
CA GLN A 385 31.81 -21.34 -27.87
C GLN A 385 32.52 -22.02 -29.04
N LEU A 386 33.41 -21.31 -29.72
CA LEU A 386 34.21 -21.91 -30.78
C LEU A 386 35.23 -22.89 -30.18
N PRO A 387 35.38 -24.11 -30.74
CA PRO A 387 36.38 -25.06 -30.30
C PRO A 387 37.79 -24.46 -30.33
N GLU A 388 38.59 -24.76 -29.31
CA GLU A 388 39.99 -24.36 -29.20
C GLU A 388 40.24 -22.84 -29.23
N GLN A 389 39.20 -22.03 -29.06
CA GLN A 389 39.31 -20.58 -28.97
C GLN A 389 39.11 -20.09 -27.54
N ALA A 390 39.84 -19.02 -27.19
CA ALA A 390 39.63 -18.33 -25.93
C ALA A 390 38.24 -17.67 -25.91
N PHE A 391 37.52 -17.84 -24.82
CA PHE A 391 36.23 -17.19 -24.58
C PHE A 391 36.16 -16.54 -23.21
N ARG A 392 35.19 -15.66 -23.02
CA ARG A 392 34.99 -14.91 -21.79
C ARG A 392 33.81 -15.46 -21.00
N ILE A 393 33.96 -15.46 -19.67
CA ILE A 393 32.86 -15.65 -18.73
C ILE A 393 32.78 -14.42 -17.84
N LYS A 394 31.55 -13.97 -17.54
CA LYS A 394 31.29 -12.96 -16.53
C LYS A 394 30.97 -13.67 -15.22
N LEU A 395 31.66 -13.28 -14.15
CA LEU A 395 31.41 -13.77 -12.80
C LEU A 395 30.83 -12.63 -11.96
N ASP A 396 29.59 -12.79 -11.51
CA ASP A 396 28.98 -11.93 -10.50
C ASP A 396 28.96 -12.72 -9.18
N TYR A 397 29.66 -12.25 -8.15
CA TYR A 397 29.80 -13.01 -6.91
C TYR A 397 29.81 -12.13 -5.65
N ARG A 398 29.46 -12.74 -4.51
CA ARG A 398 29.51 -12.14 -3.18
C ARG A 398 29.91 -13.20 -2.16
N ASN A 399 30.84 -12.89 -1.26
CA ASN A 399 31.29 -13.77 -0.18
C ASN A 399 31.84 -15.14 -0.65
N VAL A 400 32.30 -15.24 -1.90
CA VAL A 400 32.94 -16.44 -2.46
C VAL A 400 34.45 -16.25 -2.48
N LYS A 401 35.18 -17.13 -1.77
CA LYS A 401 36.66 -17.04 -1.66
C LYS A 401 37.40 -17.85 -2.73
N LYS A 402 36.79 -18.93 -3.22
CA LYS A 402 37.40 -19.84 -4.21
C LYS A 402 36.32 -20.35 -5.16
N LEU A 403 36.60 -20.27 -6.46
CA LEU A 403 35.78 -20.83 -7.52
C LEU A 403 36.52 -22.03 -8.14
N ARG A 404 35.82 -23.16 -8.32
CA ARG A 404 36.33 -24.32 -9.05
C ARG A 404 35.39 -24.59 -10.21
N LEU A 405 35.92 -24.59 -11.42
CA LEU A 405 35.17 -24.87 -12.65
C LEU A 405 35.61 -26.23 -13.19
N LYS A 406 34.64 -27.03 -13.63
CA LYS A 406 34.88 -28.30 -14.31
C LYS A 406 34.06 -28.31 -15.60
N LEU A 407 34.74 -28.55 -16.71
CA LEU A 407 34.08 -28.82 -17.99
C LEU A 407 33.70 -30.31 -18.01
N ILE A 408 32.43 -30.58 -18.34
CA ILE A 408 31.87 -31.93 -18.39
C ILE A 408 31.24 -32.10 -19.77
N GLN A 409 31.59 -33.18 -20.44
CA GLN A 409 30.93 -33.58 -21.69
C GLN A 409 29.56 -34.18 -21.34
N LEU A 410 28.50 -33.64 -21.91
CA LEU A 410 27.14 -34.19 -21.78
C LEU A 410 26.87 -35.19 -22.90
N THR A 411 26.09 -36.22 -22.59
CA THR A 411 25.51 -37.11 -23.59
C THR A 411 24.31 -36.47 -24.28
N GLU A 412 23.93 -36.98 -25.45
CA GLU A 412 22.79 -36.47 -26.22
C GLU A 412 21.48 -36.51 -25.41
N ALA A 413 21.26 -37.58 -24.64
CA ALA A 413 20.10 -37.72 -23.75
C ALA A 413 20.08 -36.69 -22.58
N GLU A 414 21.25 -36.34 -22.03
CA GLU A 414 21.36 -35.34 -20.96
C GLU A 414 21.18 -33.91 -21.50
N SER A 415 21.55 -33.65 -22.76
CA SER A 415 21.39 -32.34 -23.38
C SER A 415 19.94 -31.92 -23.59
N MET A 416 19.02 -32.88 -23.75
CA MET A 416 17.59 -32.62 -23.98
C MET A 416 16.78 -32.28 -22.72
N THR A 417 17.33 -32.51 -21.53
CA THR A 417 16.65 -32.26 -20.23
C THR A 417 17.22 -31.06 -19.47
N ALA A 418 18.30 -30.46 -19.97
CA ALA A 418 19.02 -29.35 -19.33
C ALA A 418 18.63 -27.95 -19.85
N VAL A 419 17.63 -27.87 -20.74
CA VAL A 419 17.00 -26.62 -21.23
C VAL A 419 15.73 -26.37 -20.43
#